data_AF-A0A967F3V8-F1
#
_entry.id   AF-A0A967F3V8-F1
#
_cell.length_a   1.000
_cell.length_b   1.000
_cell.length_c   1.000
_cell.angle_alpha   90.00
_cell.angle_beta   90.00
_cell.angle_gamma   90.00
#
_symmetry.space_group_name_H-M   'P 1'
#
loop_
_entity.id
_entity.type
_entity.pdbx_description
1 polymer ?
#
loop_
_entity_poly.entity_id
_entity_poly.type
_entity_poly.pdbx_seq_one_letter_code
_entity_poly.pdbx_strand_id
1 'polypeptide(L)'
;MTDNPMTADSQASAAGEGGAMHSEDAGDWRSSIAEPELRRVADKFTSPRDVVKSYAALQSRLGRSVVKPGPDASAEEMAAYRRQLGVPDDPADYRLSLPEDLPDNLKPDASAEALHQDFAAAMHEAGASNDVVQKALDWYYGTLGQSVEQQERTGAERRAEAEASLRHEWGGDHDRNLAFAQRAVRDFGDDDFVSMLETQEVAGMKLGDHPTFVRAFAAIGRRMGEDVPLSGEPMRGEGSLQSRIDNLHALQDSDPRRYASAGVQGELRDLYGRLYGSQPIVGSEGRRL
;
A
#
# COMPACT_ATOMS: atom_id res chain seq x y z
N MET A 1 54.75 41.88 -45.98
CA MET A 1 53.72 42.91 -46.19
C MET A 1 52.63 42.60 -45.19
N THR A 2 52.44 43.29 -44.07
CA THR A 2 52.69 44.68 -43.67
C THR A 2 52.66 44.66 -42.13
N ASP A 3 53.75 45.06 -41.50
CA ASP A 3 53.86 46.28 -40.68
C ASP A 3 53.13 46.25 -39.33
N ASN A 4 53.97 46.23 -38.29
CA ASN A 4 53.73 46.71 -36.92
C ASN A 4 53.41 48.24 -36.97
N PRO A 5 52.80 48.89 -35.97
CA PRO A 5 53.56 49.19 -34.74
C PRO A 5 52.77 49.26 -33.42
N MET A 6 53.52 48.98 -32.33
CA MET A 6 53.65 49.70 -31.05
C MET A 6 52.38 50.12 -30.29
N THR A 7 52.26 49.89 -28.98
CA THR A 7 53.19 50.26 -27.89
C THR A 7 52.99 49.28 -26.71
N ALA A 8 54.01 48.55 -26.24
CA ALA A 8 54.94 48.99 -25.17
C ALA A 8 54.22 49.64 -23.97
N ASP A 9 54.13 48.94 -22.83
CA ASP A 9 55.13 49.12 -21.77
C ASP A 9 55.08 48.02 -20.69
N SER A 10 56.29 47.56 -20.33
CA SER A 10 56.80 47.08 -19.04
C SER A 10 55.99 46.09 -18.17
N GLN A 11 56.44 44.83 -18.03
CA GLN A 11 57.54 44.28 -17.19
C GLN A 11 56.90 43.30 -16.19
N ALA A 12 57.10 41.99 -16.39
CA ALA A 12 58.07 41.14 -15.68
C ALA A 12 57.48 40.57 -14.38
N SER A 13 57.04 39.30 -14.37
CA SER A 13 57.87 38.11 -14.11
C SER A 13 58.66 38.18 -12.81
N ALA A 14 58.26 37.40 -11.81
CA ALA A 14 59.05 36.24 -11.37
C ALA A 14 58.36 35.54 -10.20
N ALA A 15 58.45 34.21 -10.23
CA ALA A 15 58.15 33.31 -9.13
C ALA A 15 58.97 33.64 -7.87
N GLY A 16 58.39 33.32 -6.71
CA GLY A 16 59.09 33.32 -5.42
C GLY A 16 58.38 32.40 -4.45
N GLU A 17 58.84 31.14 -4.38
CA GLU A 17 58.74 30.33 -3.17
C GLU A 17 59.44 31.07 -2.01
N GLY A 18 58.90 30.90 -0.80
CA GLY A 18 59.60 31.23 0.44
C GLY A 18 58.97 32.39 1.22
N GLY A 19 58.35 32.03 2.34
CA GLY A 19 57.83 33.01 3.29
C GLY A 19 57.30 32.39 4.56
N ALA A 20 58.01 31.41 5.13
CA ALA A 20 57.89 31.10 6.55
C ALA A 20 58.40 32.33 7.32
N MET A 21 57.48 33.25 7.60
CA MET A 21 57.77 34.46 8.35
C MET A 21 57.85 34.06 9.82
N HIS A 22 59.07 33.85 10.29
CA HIS A 22 59.40 33.85 11.72
C HIS A 22 58.90 35.18 12.32
N SER A 23 57.96 35.09 13.24
CA SER A 23 57.65 36.20 14.15
C SER A 23 58.55 36.05 15.38
N GLU A 24 59.68 36.75 15.38
CA GLU A 24 60.45 36.98 16.61
C GLU A 24 59.80 38.09 17.44
N ASP A 25 59.49 37.72 18.68
CA ASP A 25 59.41 38.51 19.91
C ASP A 25 58.31 39.57 20.06
N ALA A 26 57.06 39.10 20.10
CA ALA A 26 56.23 39.40 21.25
C ALA A 26 56.19 38.10 22.06
N GLY A 27 56.76 38.10 23.28
CA GLY A 27 56.94 36.90 24.10
C GLY A 27 55.71 35.98 24.09
N ASP A 28 55.94 34.66 24.13
CA ASP A 28 54.91 33.63 23.99
C ASP A 28 53.62 34.05 24.70
N TRP A 29 52.62 34.46 23.93
CA TRP A 29 51.41 35.10 24.44
C TRP A 29 50.68 34.21 25.46
N ARG A 30 50.92 32.90 25.42
CA ARG A 30 50.41 31.90 26.37
C ARG A 30 50.95 32.12 27.78
N SER A 31 52.18 32.63 27.91
CA SER A 31 52.80 32.91 29.21
C SER A 31 52.04 33.97 30.02
N SER A 32 51.36 34.91 29.36
CA SER A 32 50.50 35.92 29.98
C SER A 32 49.15 35.43 30.52
N ILE A 33 48.73 34.19 30.19
CA ILE A 33 47.45 33.62 30.65
C ILE A 33 47.62 33.08 32.07
N ALA A 34 47.12 33.75 33.11
CA ALA A 34 47.35 33.35 34.49
C ALA A 34 46.83 31.94 34.81
N GLU A 35 45.67 31.54 34.28
CA GLU A 35 45.06 30.25 34.57
C GLU A 35 45.76 29.09 33.83
N PRO A 36 46.28 28.08 34.54
CA PRO A 36 46.97 26.95 33.92
C PRO A 36 46.07 26.12 32.98
N GLU A 37 44.77 26.03 33.26
CA GLU A 37 43.82 25.31 32.40
C GLU A 37 43.58 26.02 31.06
N LEU A 38 43.46 27.36 31.07
CA LEU A 38 43.33 28.13 29.84
C LEU A 38 44.64 28.15 29.05
N ARG A 39 45.78 28.14 29.74
CA ARG A 39 47.11 28.03 29.13
C ARG A 39 47.27 26.70 28.38
N ARG A 40 46.86 25.57 28.97
CA ARG A 40 46.82 24.25 28.30
C ARG A 40 45.94 24.22 27.05
N VAL A 41 44.84 24.98 27.04
CA VAL A 41 43.99 25.12 25.84
C VAL A 41 44.70 25.96 24.78
N ALA A 42 45.37 27.04 25.18
CA ALA A 42 46.13 27.92 24.30
C ALA A 42 47.34 27.23 23.63
N ASP A 43 47.94 26.23 24.29
CA ASP A 43 49.02 25.39 23.74
C ASP A 43 48.62 24.66 22.44
N LYS A 44 47.31 24.48 22.19
CA LYS A 44 46.79 23.81 20.99
C LYS A 44 46.80 24.68 19.73
N PHE A 45 47.01 25.98 19.88
CA PHE A 45 46.97 26.94 18.77
C PHE A 45 48.38 27.43 18.47
N THR A 46 48.68 27.88 17.25
CA THR A 46 50.03 28.40 16.90
C THR A 46 50.11 29.91 17.13
N SER A 47 49.03 30.64 16.88
CA SER A 47 48.96 32.10 17.04
C SER A 47 47.63 32.55 17.66
N PRO A 48 47.53 33.79 18.19
CA PRO A 48 46.26 34.38 18.62
C PRO A 48 45.21 34.43 17.50
N ARG A 49 45.65 34.59 16.24
CA ARG A 49 44.76 34.55 15.07
C ARG A 49 44.08 33.18 14.93
N ASP A 50 44.77 32.09 15.26
CA ASP A 50 44.21 30.74 15.18
C ASP A 50 43.14 30.50 16.26
N VAL A 51 43.28 31.14 17.43
CA VAL A 51 42.25 31.15 18.47
C VAL A 51 40.98 31.84 17.98
N VAL A 52 41.12 33.03 17.36
CA VAL A 52 39.96 33.76 16.80
C VAL A 52 39.30 32.96 15.67
N LYS A 53 40.09 32.30 14.81
CA LYS A 53 39.55 31.39 13.78
C LYS A 53 38.82 30.20 14.40
N SER A 54 39.35 29.58 15.45
CA SER A 54 38.69 28.45 16.11
C SER A 54 37.40 28.89 16.80
N TYR A 55 37.39 30.08 17.40
CA TYR A 55 36.20 30.67 18.00
C TYR A 55 35.13 31.01 16.94
N ALA A 56 35.52 31.58 15.81
CA ALA A 56 34.61 31.82 14.69
C ALA A 56 34.02 30.51 14.13
N ALA A 57 34.84 29.46 14.02
CA ALA A 57 34.38 28.12 13.64
C ALA A 57 33.44 27.51 14.69
N LEU A 58 33.71 27.72 15.98
CA LEU A 58 32.86 27.30 17.09
C LEU A 58 31.51 28.04 17.08
N GLN A 59 31.50 29.36 16.90
CA GLN A 59 30.27 30.14 16.74
C GLN A 59 29.47 29.71 15.51
N SER A 60 30.12 29.45 14.38
CA SER A 60 29.48 28.91 13.18
C SER A 60 28.89 27.51 13.40
N ARG A 61 29.54 26.67 14.22
CA ARG A 61 28.99 25.36 14.61
C ARG A 61 27.82 25.52 15.57
N LEU A 62 27.95 26.31 16.62
CA LEU A 62 26.88 26.62 17.57
C LEU A 62 25.63 27.17 16.87
N GLY A 63 25.81 28.08 15.90
CA GLY A 63 24.69 28.60 15.09
C GLY A 63 24.01 27.58 14.20
N ARG A 64 24.61 26.40 13.98
CA ARG A 64 24.04 25.26 13.24
C ARG A 64 23.68 24.07 14.14
N SER A 65 24.04 24.14 15.42
CA SER A 65 23.80 23.05 16.37
C SER A 65 22.36 23.12 16.87
N VAL A 66 21.66 22.00 16.80
CA VAL A 66 20.39 21.84 17.49
C VAL A 66 20.70 21.47 18.95
N VAL A 67 20.46 22.40 19.88
CA VAL A 67 20.70 22.16 21.31
C VAL A 67 19.42 21.62 21.92
N LYS A 68 19.48 20.40 22.46
CA LYS A 68 18.36 19.81 23.19
C LYS A 68 18.02 20.69 24.41
N PRO A 69 16.78 21.18 24.55
CA PRO A 69 16.39 21.95 25.71
C PRO A 69 16.52 21.13 27.00
N GLY A 70 16.78 21.82 28.11
CA GLY A 70 16.86 21.21 29.44
C GLY A 70 15.50 20.72 29.94
N PRO A 71 15.46 19.99 31.07
CA PRO A 71 14.21 19.47 31.63
C PRO A 71 13.19 20.57 32.02
N ASP A 72 13.67 21.77 32.34
CA ASP A 72 12.84 22.93 32.72
C ASP A 72 12.60 23.90 31.56
N ALA A 73 12.86 23.48 30.32
CA ALA A 73 12.66 24.33 29.15
C ALA A 73 11.20 24.72 28.99
N SER A 74 10.99 25.99 28.61
CA SER A 74 9.64 26.49 28.30
C SER A 74 9.03 25.77 27.10
N ALA A 75 7.70 25.81 26.99
CA ALA A 75 6.99 25.26 25.84
C ALA A 75 7.45 25.90 24.51
N GLU A 76 7.80 27.18 24.53
CA GLU A 76 8.29 27.93 23.38
C GLU A 76 9.68 27.44 22.93
N GLU A 77 10.60 27.19 23.87
CA GLU A 77 11.93 26.63 23.57
C GLU A 77 11.83 25.21 23.03
N MET A 78 10.95 24.39 23.61
CA MET A 78 10.65 23.04 23.11
C MET A 78 10.01 23.05 21.72
N ALA A 79 9.12 24.00 21.44
CA ALA A 79 8.54 24.18 20.11
C ALA A 79 9.59 24.64 19.09
N ALA A 80 10.46 25.59 19.44
CA ALA A 80 11.54 26.04 18.57
C ALA A 80 12.53 24.91 18.25
N TYR A 81 12.89 24.09 19.24
CA TYR A 81 13.70 22.90 19.05
C TYR A 81 13.03 21.88 18.12
N ARG A 82 11.74 21.59 18.34
CA ARG A 82 10.96 20.67 17.48
C ARG A 82 10.88 21.17 16.03
N ARG A 83 10.66 22.46 15.80
CA ARG A 83 10.72 23.05 14.44
C ARG A 83 12.08 22.87 13.80
N GLN A 84 13.19 23.05 14.54
CA GLN A 84 14.54 22.81 14.01
C GLN A 84 14.77 21.35 13.61
N LEU A 85 14.08 20.40 14.26
CA LEU A 85 14.10 18.99 13.89
C LEU A 85 13.18 18.64 12.71
N GLY A 86 12.39 19.59 12.20
CA GLY A 86 11.44 19.34 11.13
C GLY A 86 10.12 18.71 11.59
N VAL A 87 9.79 18.84 12.87
CA VAL A 87 8.44 18.55 13.39
C VAL A 87 7.52 19.70 12.94
N PRO A 88 6.35 19.40 12.34
CA PRO A 88 5.36 20.42 12.04
C PRO A 88 4.84 21.13 13.30
N ASP A 89 4.22 22.30 13.14
CA ASP A 89 3.63 23.06 14.27
C ASP A 89 2.33 22.43 14.78
N ASP A 90 1.57 21.77 13.90
CA ASP A 90 0.33 21.05 14.20
C ASP A 90 0.39 19.62 13.63
N PRO A 91 -0.22 18.62 14.28
CA PRO A 91 -0.33 17.27 13.71
C PRO A 91 -1.03 17.21 12.34
N ALA A 92 -1.91 18.15 12.02
CA ALA A 92 -2.55 18.21 10.71
C ALA A 92 -1.60 18.66 9.58
N ASP A 93 -0.44 19.24 9.91
CA ASP A 93 0.50 19.79 8.93
C ASP A 93 1.50 18.76 8.40
N TYR A 94 1.43 17.50 8.84
CA TYR A 94 2.24 16.44 8.25
C TYR A 94 1.88 16.23 6.78
N ARG A 95 2.89 16.27 5.92
CA ARG A 95 2.76 16.06 4.49
C ARG A 95 3.05 14.59 4.20
N LEU A 96 2.06 13.76 4.51
CA LEU A 96 2.16 12.32 4.36
C LEU A 96 1.61 11.90 3.01
N SER A 97 2.31 10.98 2.38
CA SER A 97 1.90 10.30 1.15
C SER A 97 1.89 8.82 1.40
N LEU A 98 0.95 8.12 0.78
CA LEU A 98 0.90 6.66 0.82
C LEU A 98 1.58 6.10 -0.42
N PRO A 99 2.15 4.89 -0.34
CA PRO A 99 2.65 4.22 -1.53
C PRO A 99 1.55 4.09 -2.60
N GLU A 100 1.88 4.38 -3.86
CA GLU A 100 0.91 4.35 -4.96
C GLU A 100 0.42 2.92 -5.27
N ASP A 101 1.31 1.93 -5.11
CA ASP A 101 1.07 0.53 -5.46
C ASP A 101 0.48 -0.28 -4.29
N LEU A 102 -0.41 0.31 -3.50
CA LEU A 102 -1.10 -0.41 -2.44
C LEU A 102 -2.15 -1.39 -3.01
N PRO A 103 -2.17 -2.65 -2.53
CA PRO A 103 -3.28 -3.57 -2.77
C PRO A 103 -4.63 -2.92 -2.40
N ASP A 104 -5.69 -3.24 -3.14
CA ASP A 104 -7.00 -2.59 -2.97
C ASP A 104 -7.56 -2.73 -1.54
N ASN A 105 -7.29 -3.86 -0.88
CA ASN A 105 -7.67 -4.12 0.51
C ASN A 105 -6.85 -3.33 1.55
N LEU A 106 -5.75 -2.69 1.14
CA LEU A 106 -4.90 -1.84 1.98
C LEU A 106 -5.06 -0.35 1.65
N LYS A 107 -5.82 -0.01 0.60
CA LYS A 107 -6.12 1.39 0.28
C LYS A 107 -6.96 2.00 1.40
N PRO A 108 -6.69 3.24 1.80
CA PRO A 108 -7.46 3.89 2.86
C PRO A 108 -8.92 4.02 2.46
N ASP A 109 -9.81 3.65 3.37
CA ASP A 109 -11.21 4.04 3.33
C ASP A 109 -11.47 5.18 4.33
N ALA A 110 -12.74 5.55 4.53
CA ALA A 110 -13.10 6.60 5.48
C ALA A 110 -12.68 6.28 6.94
N SER A 111 -12.49 4.99 7.29
CA SER A 111 -12.03 4.59 8.62
C SER A 111 -10.51 4.70 8.76
N ALA A 112 -9.77 4.50 7.65
CA ALA A 112 -8.32 4.66 7.62
C ALA A 112 -7.88 6.12 7.79
N GLU A 113 -8.68 7.09 7.31
CA GLU A 113 -8.42 8.53 7.50
C GLU A 113 -8.36 8.91 8.99
N ALA A 114 -9.30 8.41 9.81
CA ALA A 114 -9.28 8.64 11.26
C ALA A 114 -8.03 8.03 11.91
N LEU A 115 -7.63 6.84 11.47
CA LEU A 115 -6.44 6.16 11.97
C LEU A 115 -5.14 6.87 11.57
N HIS A 116 -5.10 7.53 10.40
CA HIS A 116 -3.98 8.38 9.97
C HIS A 116 -3.88 9.66 10.81
N GLN A 117 -5.02 10.28 11.13
CA GLN A 117 -5.04 11.46 11.99
C GLN A 117 -4.57 11.12 13.42
N ASP A 118 -5.05 10.02 13.99
CA ASP A 118 -4.60 9.53 15.30
C ASP A 118 -3.10 9.20 15.30
N PHE A 119 -2.61 8.58 14.21
CA PHE A 119 -1.18 8.31 14.03
C PHE A 119 -0.35 9.60 13.94
N ALA A 120 -0.80 10.57 13.14
CA ALA A 120 -0.15 11.87 13.02
C ALA A 120 -0.10 12.61 14.37
N ALA A 121 -1.19 12.57 15.15
CA ALA A 121 -1.25 13.14 16.49
C ALA A 121 -0.22 12.49 17.44
N ALA A 122 -0.15 11.16 17.47
CA ALA A 122 0.81 10.43 18.30
C ALA A 122 2.27 10.73 17.89
N MET A 123 2.54 10.83 16.59
CA MET A 123 3.87 11.17 16.08
C MET A 123 4.26 12.63 16.38
N HIS A 124 3.31 13.57 16.32
CA HIS A 124 3.51 14.95 16.74
C HIS A 124 3.86 15.07 18.22
N GLU A 125 3.13 14.35 19.08
CA GLU A 125 3.41 14.29 20.52
C GLU A 125 4.80 13.73 20.80
N ALA A 126 5.21 12.69 20.06
CA ALA A 126 6.56 12.12 20.12
C ALA A 126 7.66 13.06 19.56
N GLY A 127 7.28 14.16 18.90
CA GLY A 127 8.22 15.07 18.26
C GLY A 127 8.93 14.46 17.05
N ALA A 128 8.24 13.59 16.30
CA ALA A 128 8.77 13.01 15.07
C ALA A 128 8.80 14.08 13.96
N SER A 129 9.84 14.07 13.13
CA SER A 129 9.87 14.95 11.95
C SER A 129 9.00 14.38 10.83
N ASN A 130 8.62 15.22 9.87
CA ASN A 130 7.85 14.76 8.71
C ASN A 130 8.53 13.57 7.99
N ASP A 131 9.85 13.61 7.84
CA ASP A 131 10.63 12.53 7.20
C ASP A 131 10.56 11.22 7.97
N VAL A 132 10.60 11.28 9.31
CA VAL A 132 10.49 10.08 10.17
C VAL A 132 9.11 9.47 10.05
N VAL A 133 8.07 10.30 10.07
CA VAL A 133 6.68 9.84 9.95
C VAL A 133 6.42 9.24 8.58
N GLN A 134 6.85 9.89 7.50
CA GLN A 134 6.76 9.35 6.14
C GLN A 134 7.49 8.01 6.04
N LYS A 135 8.72 7.91 6.57
CA LYS A 135 9.49 6.67 6.53
C LYS A 135 8.82 5.52 7.30
N ALA A 136 8.17 5.83 8.43
CA ALA A 136 7.42 4.86 9.21
C ALA A 136 6.19 4.35 8.44
N LEU A 137 5.46 5.25 7.76
CA LEU A 137 4.34 4.86 6.89
C LEU A 137 4.80 3.99 5.73
N ASP A 138 5.85 4.40 5.01
CA ASP A 138 6.42 3.62 3.90
C ASP A 138 6.78 2.20 4.34
N TRP A 139 7.44 2.08 5.50
CA TRP A 139 7.82 0.78 6.05
C TRP A 139 6.60 -0.06 6.44
N TYR A 140 5.62 0.53 7.13
CA TYR A 140 4.42 -0.17 7.57
C TYR A 140 3.62 -0.71 6.39
N TYR A 141 3.31 0.16 5.42
CA TYR A 141 2.54 -0.19 4.24
C TYR A 141 3.31 -1.13 3.29
N GLY A 142 4.63 -0.94 3.15
CA GLY A 142 5.46 -1.88 2.41
C GLY A 142 5.48 -3.27 3.03
N THR A 143 5.57 -3.35 4.36
CA THR A 143 5.54 -4.63 5.10
C THR A 143 4.17 -5.31 4.98
N LEU A 144 3.07 -4.54 5.07
CA LEU A 144 1.73 -5.07 4.86
C LEU A 144 1.56 -5.58 3.43
N GLY A 145 1.99 -4.83 2.41
CA GLY A 145 1.94 -5.26 1.01
C GLY A 145 2.70 -6.57 0.78
N GLN A 146 3.92 -6.67 1.32
CA GLN A 146 4.71 -7.92 1.26
C GLN A 146 4.02 -9.08 1.97
N SER A 147 3.38 -8.83 3.12
CA SER A 147 2.62 -9.85 3.86
C SER A 147 1.43 -10.36 3.06
N VAL A 148 0.67 -9.47 2.41
CA VAL A 148 -0.45 -9.84 1.53
C VAL A 148 0.05 -10.66 0.34
N GLU A 149 1.10 -10.21 -0.35
CA GLU A 149 1.68 -10.95 -1.48
C GLU A 149 2.18 -12.34 -1.05
N GLN A 150 2.82 -12.44 0.11
CA GLN A 150 3.27 -13.72 0.65
C GLN A 150 2.10 -14.63 1.00
N GLN A 151 1.02 -14.11 1.58
CA GLN A 151 -0.19 -14.89 1.87
C GLN A 151 -0.82 -15.44 0.59
N GLU A 152 -0.97 -14.61 -0.45
CA GLU A 152 -1.48 -15.03 -1.76
C GLU A 152 -0.62 -16.14 -2.38
N ARG A 153 0.71 -15.99 -2.36
CA ARG A 153 1.64 -17.02 -2.85
C ARG A 153 1.49 -18.33 -2.08
N THR A 154 1.49 -18.25 -0.75
CA THR A 154 1.41 -19.42 0.11
C THR A 154 0.04 -20.11 -0.04
N GLY A 155 -1.04 -19.35 -0.21
CA GLY A 155 -2.38 -19.88 -0.47
C GLY A 155 -2.48 -20.57 -1.84
N ALA A 156 -1.85 -20.01 -2.87
CA ALA A 156 -1.78 -20.63 -4.20
C ALA A 156 -1.01 -21.96 -4.17
N GLU A 157 0.11 -22.02 -3.45
CA GLU A 157 0.88 -23.25 -3.23
C GLU A 157 0.02 -24.33 -2.52
N ARG A 158 -0.65 -23.97 -1.42
CA ARG A 158 -1.56 -24.90 -0.71
C ARG A 158 -2.72 -25.38 -1.58
N ARG A 159 -3.30 -24.51 -2.42
CA ARG A 159 -4.34 -24.88 -3.38
C ARG A 159 -3.83 -25.90 -4.40
N ALA A 160 -2.64 -25.67 -4.95
CA ALA A 160 -2.03 -26.60 -5.89
C ALA A 160 -1.73 -27.97 -5.25
N GLU A 161 -1.24 -27.99 -4.00
CA GLU A 161 -1.02 -29.23 -3.24
C GLU A 161 -2.33 -29.97 -2.96
N ALA A 162 -3.39 -29.25 -2.58
CA ALA A 162 -4.71 -29.83 -2.36
C ALA A 162 -5.28 -30.44 -3.65
N GLU A 163 -5.18 -29.73 -4.78
CA GLU A 163 -5.62 -30.25 -6.07
C GLU A 163 -4.82 -31.50 -6.47
N ALA A 164 -3.49 -31.47 -6.32
CA ALA A 164 -2.64 -32.62 -6.63
C ALA A 164 -3.01 -33.84 -5.76
N SER A 165 -3.31 -33.64 -4.48
CA SER A 165 -3.75 -34.68 -3.55
C SER A 165 -5.09 -35.27 -3.97
N LEU A 166 -6.09 -34.44 -4.28
CA LEU A 166 -7.40 -34.90 -4.76
C LEU A 166 -7.29 -35.63 -6.10
N ARG A 167 -6.45 -35.15 -7.01
CA ARG A 167 -6.20 -35.80 -8.30
C ARG A 167 -5.52 -37.15 -8.14
N HIS A 168 -4.58 -37.27 -7.20
CA HIS A 168 -3.98 -38.56 -6.84
C HIS A 168 -5.00 -39.53 -6.24
N GLU A 169 -5.84 -39.05 -5.31
CA GLU A 169 -6.87 -39.84 -4.63
C GLU A 169 -7.95 -40.35 -5.59
N TRP A 170 -8.46 -39.49 -6.47
CA TRP A 170 -9.58 -39.80 -7.35
C TRP A 170 -9.18 -40.33 -8.72
N GLY A 171 -7.93 -40.16 -9.14
CA GLY A 171 -7.43 -40.61 -10.43
C GLY A 171 -8.28 -40.11 -11.60
N GLY A 172 -8.76 -41.03 -12.43
CA GLY A 172 -9.58 -40.71 -13.61
C GLY A 172 -10.97 -40.14 -13.31
N ASP A 173 -11.47 -40.29 -12.07
CA ASP A 173 -12.76 -39.74 -11.65
C ASP A 173 -12.65 -38.32 -11.06
N HIS A 174 -11.45 -37.73 -11.03
CA HIS A 174 -11.21 -36.40 -10.43
C HIS A 174 -12.21 -35.34 -10.91
N ASP A 175 -12.34 -35.17 -12.23
CA ASP A 175 -13.18 -34.12 -12.80
C ASP A 175 -14.67 -34.40 -12.53
N ARG A 176 -15.07 -35.67 -12.47
CA ARG A 176 -16.44 -36.08 -12.12
C ARG A 176 -16.75 -35.76 -10.66
N ASN A 177 -15.82 -36.05 -9.75
CA ASN A 177 -15.97 -35.75 -8.32
C ASN A 177 -15.99 -34.24 -8.06
N LEU A 178 -15.20 -33.47 -8.80
CA LEU A 178 -15.25 -32.01 -8.72
C LEU A 178 -16.60 -31.46 -9.22
N ALA A 179 -17.12 -32.00 -10.33
CA ALA A 179 -18.45 -31.63 -10.83
C ALA A 179 -19.56 -31.96 -9.82
N PHE A 180 -19.47 -33.11 -9.14
CA PHE A 180 -20.38 -33.45 -8.04
C PHE A 180 -20.30 -32.46 -6.89
N ALA A 181 -19.10 -32.08 -6.46
CA ALA A 181 -18.91 -31.10 -5.39
C ALA A 181 -19.54 -29.75 -5.73
N GLN A 182 -19.26 -29.22 -6.93
CA GLN A 182 -19.80 -27.95 -7.39
C GLN A 182 -21.33 -27.98 -7.52
N ARG A 183 -21.90 -29.11 -7.99
CA ARG A 183 -23.35 -29.28 -8.03
C ARG A 183 -23.95 -29.29 -6.63
N ALA A 184 -23.37 -30.04 -5.70
CA ALA A 184 -23.85 -30.08 -4.32
C ALA A 184 -23.81 -28.69 -3.65
N VAL A 185 -22.77 -27.89 -3.90
CA VAL A 185 -22.71 -26.51 -3.42
C VAL A 185 -23.83 -25.65 -4.03
N ARG A 186 -24.09 -25.76 -5.34
CA ARG A 186 -25.18 -25.00 -5.98
C ARG A 186 -26.58 -25.42 -5.55
N ASP A 187 -26.79 -26.71 -5.33
CA ASP A 187 -28.11 -27.26 -5.03
C ASP A 187 -28.49 -27.05 -3.54
N PHE A 188 -27.50 -26.94 -2.64
CA PHE A 188 -27.73 -26.80 -1.19
C PHE A 188 -27.20 -25.51 -0.56
N GLY A 189 -26.28 -24.81 -1.21
CA GLY A 189 -25.73 -23.55 -0.75
C GLY A 189 -26.56 -22.37 -1.23
N ASP A 190 -26.86 -21.45 -0.31
CA ASP A 190 -27.31 -20.11 -0.66
C ASP A 190 -26.11 -19.20 -0.99
N ASP A 191 -26.40 -17.98 -1.43
CA ASP A 191 -25.38 -17.00 -1.81
C ASP A 191 -24.43 -16.69 -0.64
N ASP A 192 -24.94 -16.69 0.60
CA ASP A 192 -24.15 -16.48 1.81
C ASP A 192 -23.16 -17.63 2.05
N PHE A 193 -23.60 -18.87 1.86
CA PHE A 193 -22.73 -20.03 1.94
C PHE A 193 -21.66 -20.02 0.85
N VAL A 194 -22.02 -19.72 -0.41
CA VAL A 194 -21.05 -19.61 -1.50
C VAL A 194 -20.02 -18.52 -1.22
N SER A 195 -20.48 -17.35 -0.76
CA SER A 195 -19.60 -16.26 -0.33
C SER A 195 -18.66 -16.71 0.80
N MET A 196 -19.15 -17.47 1.77
CA MET A 196 -18.33 -18.04 2.84
C MET A 196 -17.21 -18.94 2.29
N LEU A 197 -17.50 -19.77 1.28
CA LEU A 197 -16.49 -20.64 0.66
C LEU A 197 -15.40 -19.87 -0.08
N GLU A 198 -15.73 -18.70 -0.63
CA GLU A 198 -14.83 -17.87 -1.43
C GLU A 198 -14.05 -16.84 -0.62
N THR A 199 -14.54 -16.49 0.57
CA THR A 199 -13.98 -15.43 1.43
C THR A 199 -13.34 -15.93 2.70
N GLN A 200 -13.85 -17.02 3.30
CA GLN A 200 -13.30 -17.54 4.54
C GLN A 200 -12.12 -18.45 4.24
N GLU A 201 -11.03 -18.23 4.97
CA GLU A 201 -9.82 -19.04 4.86
C GLU A 201 -9.70 -20.01 6.02
N VAL A 202 -9.37 -21.26 5.72
CA VAL A 202 -9.03 -22.29 6.70
C VAL A 202 -7.71 -22.90 6.29
N ALA A 203 -6.75 -22.93 7.23
CA ALA A 203 -5.39 -23.34 6.94
C ALA A 203 -4.80 -22.55 5.75
N GLY A 204 -5.02 -21.22 5.71
CA GLY A 204 -4.47 -20.27 4.73
C GLY A 204 -4.77 -20.60 3.27
N MET A 205 -5.90 -21.21 3.02
CA MET A 205 -6.52 -21.35 1.70
C MET A 205 -8.03 -21.14 1.86
N LYS A 206 -8.72 -20.79 0.79
CA LYS A 206 -10.17 -20.61 0.81
C LYS A 206 -10.87 -21.91 1.20
N LEU A 207 -11.93 -21.82 1.98
CA LEU A 207 -12.67 -22.99 2.47
C LEU A 207 -13.19 -23.86 1.32
N GLY A 208 -13.62 -23.26 0.21
CA GLY A 208 -14.05 -23.98 -0.99
C GLY A 208 -12.93 -24.77 -1.68
N ASP A 209 -11.67 -24.37 -1.52
CA ASP A 209 -10.50 -25.06 -2.07
C ASP A 209 -9.98 -26.16 -1.13
N HIS A 210 -10.44 -26.19 0.12
CA HIS A 210 -9.91 -27.09 1.14
C HIS A 210 -10.30 -28.56 0.84
N PRO A 211 -9.35 -29.51 0.80
CA PRO A 211 -9.59 -30.85 0.26
C PRO A 211 -10.62 -31.65 1.07
N THR A 212 -10.70 -31.44 2.39
CA THR A 212 -11.75 -32.06 3.22
C THR A 212 -13.14 -31.57 2.86
N PHE A 213 -13.27 -30.29 2.53
CA PHE A 213 -14.55 -29.70 2.13
C PHE A 213 -14.95 -30.22 0.74
N VAL A 214 -14.02 -30.18 -0.21
CA VAL A 214 -14.20 -30.70 -1.56
C VAL A 214 -14.58 -32.18 -1.56
N ARG A 215 -13.95 -33.01 -0.74
CA ARG A 215 -14.33 -34.43 -0.55
C ARG A 215 -15.76 -34.60 -0.03
N ALA A 216 -16.12 -33.84 1.01
CA ALA A 216 -17.44 -33.94 1.62
C ALA A 216 -18.54 -33.60 0.60
N PHE A 217 -18.37 -32.50 -0.14
CA PHE A 217 -19.34 -32.07 -1.15
C PHE A 217 -19.34 -32.98 -2.38
N ALA A 218 -18.19 -33.53 -2.79
CA ALA A 218 -18.14 -34.55 -3.84
C ALA A 218 -18.94 -35.80 -3.45
N ALA A 219 -18.82 -36.25 -2.19
CA ALA A 219 -19.58 -37.40 -1.68
C ALA A 219 -21.09 -37.12 -1.63
N ILE A 220 -21.50 -35.92 -1.23
CA ILE A 220 -22.91 -35.48 -1.26
C ILE A 220 -23.42 -35.49 -2.72
N GLY A 221 -22.73 -34.81 -3.62
CA GLY A 221 -23.13 -34.71 -5.03
C GLY A 221 -23.14 -36.06 -5.75
N ARG A 222 -22.22 -36.96 -5.41
CA ARG A 222 -22.20 -38.33 -5.94
C ARG A 222 -23.45 -39.11 -5.53
N ARG A 223 -23.87 -39.04 -4.27
CA ARG A 223 -25.11 -39.70 -3.80
C ARG A 223 -26.34 -39.15 -4.50
N MET A 224 -26.38 -37.85 -4.78
CA MET A 224 -27.47 -37.26 -5.58
C MET A 224 -27.44 -37.69 -7.05
N GLY A 225 -26.24 -37.87 -7.61
CA GLY A 225 -26.02 -38.31 -8.99
C GLY A 225 -26.15 -39.82 -9.20
N GLU A 226 -26.13 -40.62 -8.13
CA GLU A 226 -26.47 -42.05 -8.21
C GLU A 226 -27.99 -42.25 -8.39
N ASP A 227 -28.82 -41.29 -7.94
CA ASP A 227 -30.28 -41.26 -8.18
C ASP A 227 -30.68 -40.61 -9.53
N VAL A 228 -29.75 -39.92 -10.22
CA VAL A 228 -29.97 -39.26 -11.52
C VAL A 228 -28.84 -39.66 -12.48
N PRO A 229 -29.08 -40.53 -13.49
CA PRO A 229 -28.00 -41.14 -14.25
C PRO A 229 -27.03 -40.12 -14.86
N LEU A 230 -25.73 -40.26 -14.57
CA LEU A 230 -24.65 -39.67 -15.35
C LEU A 230 -24.49 -40.42 -16.68
N SER A 231 -25.51 -40.32 -17.54
CA SER A 231 -25.48 -40.89 -18.88
C SER A 231 -25.33 -39.78 -19.89
N GLY A 232 -24.34 -39.91 -20.77
CA GLY A 232 -24.02 -38.95 -21.83
C GLY A 232 -25.14 -38.78 -22.85
N GLU A 233 -26.07 -37.88 -22.56
CA GLU A 233 -26.68 -37.09 -23.61
C GLU A 233 -25.74 -35.91 -23.93
N PRO A 234 -25.51 -35.57 -25.20
CA PRO A 234 -24.98 -34.26 -25.50
C PRO A 234 -26.07 -33.29 -25.02
N MET A 235 -25.84 -32.67 -23.87
CA MET A 235 -26.45 -31.37 -23.58
C MET A 235 -25.88 -30.41 -24.64
N ARG A 236 -26.50 -30.48 -25.82
CA ARG A 236 -26.73 -29.34 -26.68
C ARG A 236 -27.08 -28.19 -25.77
N GLY A 237 -26.43 -27.05 -26.00
CA GLY A 237 -26.50 -25.89 -25.14
C GLY A 237 -27.92 -25.49 -24.74
N GLU A 238 -27.95 -24.80 -23.61
CA GLU A 238 -29.07 -24.01 -23.09
C GLU A 238 -30.25 -24.81 -22.52
N GLY A 239 -30.43 -24.73 -21.19
CA GLY A 239 -31.78 -24.55 -20.68
C GLY A 239 -32.34 -23.32 -21.38
N SER A 240 -33.33 -23.53 -22.25
CA SER A 240 -33.83 -22.47 -23.14
C SER A 240 -34.15 -21.21 -22.34
N LEU A 241 -33.84 -20.04 -22.89
CA LEU A 241 -34.24 -18.75 -22.32
C LEU A 241 -35.74 -18.74 -21.96
N GLN A 242 -36.55 -19.50 -22.70
CA GLN A 242 -37.98 -19.74 -22.44
C GLN A 242 -38.22 -20.46 -21.10
N SER A 243 -37.46 -21.51 -20.76
CA SER A 243 -37.59 -22.22 -19.48
C SER A 243 -37.23 -21.34 -18.28
N ARG A 244 -36.29 -20.39 -18.44
CA ARG A 244 -35.99 -19.40 -17.39
C ARG A 244 -37.12 -18.39 -17.23
N ILE A 245 -37.70 -17.93 -18.34
CA ILE A 245 -38.89 -17.07 -18.35
C ILE A 245 -40.07 -17.73 -17.65
N ASP A 246 -40.35 -19.00 -17.95
CA ASP A 246 -41.49 -19.73 -17.36
C ASP A 246 -41.34 -19.89 -15.84
N ASN A 247 -40.11 -20.15 -15.36
CA ASN A 247 -39.83 -20.24 -13.92
C ASN A 247 -40.01 -18.89 -13.21
N LEU A 248 -39.61 -17.78 -13.83
CA LEU A 248 -39.82 -16.45 -13.26
C LEU A 248 -41.30 -16.08 -13.24
N HIS A 249 -42.10 -16.50 -14.22
CA HIS A 249 -43.56 -16.31 -14.21
C HIS A 249 -44.30 -17.13 -13.14
N ALA A 250 -43.81 -18.34 -12.81
CA ALA A 250 -44.40 -19.14 -11.74
C ALA A 250 -44.38 -18.42 -10.37
N LEU A 251 -43.46 -17.46 -10.18
CA LEU A 251 -43.42 -16.62 -8.97
C LEU A 251 -44.64 -15.71 -8.83
N GLN A 252 -45.38 -15.43 -9.91
CA GLN A 252 -46.60 -14.62 -9.84
C GLN A 252 -47.65 -15.25 -8.92
N ASP A 253 -47.73 -16.57 -8.90
CA ASP A 253 -48.68 -17.32 -8.07
C ASP A 253 -48.08 -17.69 -6.70
N SER A 254 -46.79 -18.01 -6.64
CA SER A 254 -46.15 -18.49 -5.39
C SER A 254 -45.63 -17.37 -4.48
N ASP A 255 -45.14 -16.27 -5.04
CA ASP A 255 -44.60 -15.12 -4.29
C ASP A 255 -44.76 -13.81 -5.10
N PRO A 256 -45.95 -13.18 -5.04
CA PRO A 256 -46.25 -11.97 -5.81
C PRO A 256 -45.32 -10.79 -5.48
N ARG A 257 -44.77 -10.73 -4.27
CA ARG A 257 -43.86 -9.65 -3.86
C ARG A 257 -42.49 -9.81 -4.49
N ARG A 258 -41.98 -11.04 -4.53
CA ARG A 258 -40.70 -11.36 -5.19
C ARG A 258 -40.81 -11.23 -6.71
N TYR A 259 -41.94 -11.65 -7.30
CA TYR A 259 -42.22 -11.42 -8.71
C TYR A 259 -42.22 -9.92 -9.08
N ALA A 260 -42.79 -9.06 -8.22
CA ALA A 260 -42.80 -7.61 -8.42
C ALA A 260 -41.47 -6.90 -8.12
N SER A 261 -40.44 -7.60 -7.66
CA SER A 261 -39.15 -7.00 -7.33
C SER A 261 -38.41 -6.48 -8.57
N ALA A 262 -37.62 -5.41 -8.39
CA ALA A 262 -36.85 -4.81 -9.48
C ALA A 262 -35.84 -5.79 -10.13
N GLY A 263 -35.29 -6.72 -9.34
CA GLY A 263 -34.36 -7.74 -9.84
C GLY A 263 -35.03 -8.75 -10.77
N VAL A 264 -36.16 -9.32 -10.35
CA VAL A 264 -36.90 -10.31 -11.18
C VAL A 264 -37.46 -9.67 -12.45
N GLN A 265 -37.98 -8.44 -12.35
CA GLN A 265 -38.48 -7.69 -13.51
C GLN A 265 -37.37 -7.23 -14.46
N GLY A 266 -36.16 -6.96 -13.94
CA GLY A 266 -34.97 -6.71 -14.75
C GLY A 266 -34.53 -7.95 -15.52
N GLU A 267 -34.44 -9.09 -14.83
CA GLU A 267 -34.05 -10.35 -15.44
C GLU A 267 -35.03 -10.83 -16.52
N LEU A 268 -36.34 -10.74 -16.27
CA LEU A 268 -37.36 -11.03 -17.28
C LEU A 268 -37.19 -10.17 -18.53
N ARG A 269 -36.93 -8.87 -18.36
CA ARG A 269 -36.72 -7.94 -19.48
C ARG A 269 -35.51 -8.32 -20.32
N ASP A 270 -34.41 -8.68 -19.68
CA ASP A 270 -33.19 -9.09 -20.37
C ASP A 270 -33.37 -10.42 -21.10
N LEU A 271 -34.07 -11.37 -20.49
CA LEU A 271 -34.37 -12.67 -21.10
C LEU A 271 -35.31 -12.52 -22.29
N TYR A 272 -36.36 -11.71 -22.19
CA TYR A 272 -37.23 -11.38 -23.32
C TYR A 272 -36.49 -10.63 -24.43
N GLY A 273 -35.59 -9.71 -24.08
CA GLY A 273 -34.74 -8.99 -25.04
C GLY A 273 -33.79 -9.90 -25.80
N ARG A 274 -33.27 -10.95 -25.14
CA ARG A 274 -32.42 -11.99 -25.75
C ARG A 274 -33.22 -12.97 -26.61
N LEU A 275 -34.46 -13.29 -26.22
CA LEU A 275 -35.29 -14.30 -26.91
C LEU A 275 -36.01 -13.74 -28.14
N TYR A 276 -36.48 -12.49 -28.08
CA TYR A 276 -37.28 -11.87 -29.16
C TYR A 276 -36.58 -10.70 -29.85
N GLY A 277 -35.37 -10.33 -29.41
CA GLY A 277 -34.61 -9.20 -29.93
C GLY A 277 -35.21 -7.85 -29.51
N SER A 278 -34.37 -6.84 -29.32
CA SER A 278 -34.78 -5.46 -29.02
C SER A 278 -35.31 -4.71 -30.24
N GLN A 279 -36.23 -5.31 -31.00
CA GLN A 279 -37.01 -4.55 -31.99
C GLN A 279 -38.25 -3.96 -31.31
N PRO A 280 -38.55 -2.66 -31.52
CA PRO A 280 -39.84 -2.13 -31.12
C PRO A 280 -40.91 -2.89 -31.90
N ILE A 281 -41.93 -3.41 -31.20
CA ILE A 281 -43.11 -3.95 -31.87
C ILE A 281 -43.75 -2.80 -32.63
N VAL A 282 -43.53 -2.78 -33.95
CA VAL A 282 -44.34 -2.00 -34.89
C VAL A 282 -45.75 -2.56 -34.81
N GLY A 283 -46.63 -1.81 -34.16
CA GLY A 283 -48.04 -2.17 -33.98
C GLY A 283 -48.90 -1.13 -33.27
N SER A 284 -48.35 0.02 -32.87
CA SER A 284 -49.10 1.15 -32.32
C SER A 284 -49.28 2.29 -33.32
N GLU A 285 -49.64 2.00 -34.57
CA GLU A 285 -50.28 2.98 -35.45
C GLU A 285 -51.32 2.30 -36.34
N GLY A 286 -52.56 2.80 -36.28
CA GLY A 286 -53.54 2.57 -37.33
C GLY A 286 -54.68 1.60 -37.01
N ARG A 287 -55.59 2.02 -36.11
CA ARG A 287 -57.03 1.91 -36.42
C ARG A 287 -57.80 3.02 -35.71
N ARG A 288 -57.92 4.15 -36.41
CA ARG A 288 -59.15 4.96 -36.36
C ARG A 288 -60.21 4.18 -37.12
N LEU A 289 -61.29 3.82 -36.45
CA LEU A 289 -62.65 4.32 -36.65
C LEU A 289 -63.48 3.89 -35.43
#